data_AF-A0A349SFD8-F1
#
_entry.id   AF-A0A349SFD8-F1
#
_cell.length_a   1.000
_cell.length_b   1.000
_cell.length_c   1.000
_cell.angle_alpha   90.00
_cell.angle_beta   90.00
_cell.angle_gamma   90.00
#
_symmetry.space_group_name_H-M   'P 1'
#
loop_
_entity.id
_entity.type
_entity.pdbx_description
1 polymer ?
#
loop_
_entity_poly.entity_id
_entity_poly.type
_entity_poly.pdbx_seq_one_letter_code
_entity_poly.pdbx_strand_id
1 'polypeptide(L)'
;LRLAWGFYFPESIASYQEAARIDPDHPMPFWGMAHAMGPNPNSRYARMPDDPKGEGLKAINNALERIDRATPLEAKLIRALHVLYDQQTIPEHDDRDQAYLTAMRRLNHEYPDDPDITALYAASYMSIRRWDYWDNEGNPKAETIPVAEALEYNIAQNLSHPGV
;
A
#
# COMPACT_ATOMS: atom_id res chain seq x y z
N LEU A 1 -2.81 -10.97 2.29
CA LEU A 1 -1.64 -10.18 1.83
C LEU A 1 -0.48 -11.01 1.28
N ARG A 2 -0.20 -12.24 1.74
CA ARG A 2 0.93 -13.08 1.27
C ARG A 2 1.14 -13.12 -0.26
N LEU A 3 0.08 -13.28 -1.05
CA LEU A 3 0.18 -13.30 -2.53
C LEU A 3 0.55 -11.92 -3.11
N ALA A 4 0.03 -10.83 -2.53
CA ALA A 4 0.41 -9.47 -2.90
C ALA A 4 1.89 -9.20 -2.54
N TRP A 5 2.34 -9.66 -1.36
CA TRP A 5 3.75 -9.57 -0.96
C TRP A 5 4.70 -10.31 -1.89
N GLY A 6 4.27 -11.47 -2.40
CA GLY A 6 5.01 -12.22 -3.42
C GLY A 6 4.87 -11.68 -4.85
N PHE A 7 4.26 -10.51 -5.07
CA PHE A 7 3.98 -9.93 -6.39
C PHE A 7 3.13 -10.84 -7.31
N TYR A 8 2.35 -11.77 -6.76
CA TYR A 8 1.43 -12.61 -7.52
C TYR A 8 0.02 -12.00 -7.59
N PHE A 9 -0.07 -10.85 -8.28
CA PHE A 9 -1.27 -10.02 -8.27
C PHE A 9 -2.55 -10.69 -8.80
N PRO A 10 -2.55 -11.46 -9.92
CA PRO A 10 -3.76 -12.11 -10.39
C PRO A 10 -4.42 -13.02 -9.35
N GLU A 11 -3.62 -13.85 -8.67
CA GLU A 11 -4.12 -14.76 -7.64
C GLU A 11 -4.51 -14.01 -6.36
N SER A 12 -3.79 -12.93 -6.02
CA SER A 12 -4.18 -12.05 -4.91
C SER A 12 -5.55 -11.42 -5.16
N ILE A 13 -5.80 -10.93 -6.37
CA ILE A 13 -7.09 -10.34 -6.75
C ILE A 13 -8.20 -11.40 -6.70
N ALA A 14 -7.98 -12.58 -7.28
CA ALA A 14 -8.95 -13.67 -7.26
C ALA A 14 -9.31 -14.10 -5.82
N SER A 15 -8.31 -14.18 -4.94
CA SER A 15 -8.52 -14.49 -3.52
C SER A 15 -9.39 -13.45 -2.81
N TYR A 16 -9.15 -12.16 -3.08
CA TYR A 16 -9.97 -11.09 -2.48
C TYR A 16 -11.37 -11.02 -3.08
N GLN A 17 -11.54 -11.34 -4.36
CA GLN A 17 -12.87 -11.47 -4.98
C GLN A 17 -13.68 -12.59 -4.32
N GLU A 18 -13.05 -13.74 -4.02
CA GLU A 18 -13.72 -14.82 -3.32
C GLU A 18 -14.03 -14.46 -1.87
N ALA A 19 -13.14 -13.76 -1.17
CA ALA A 19 -13.42 -13.23 0.16
C ALA A 19 -14.61 -12.26 0.16
N ALA A 20 -14.69 -11.35 -0.82
CA ALA A 20 -15.84 -10.46 -1.00
C ALA A 20 -17.13 -11.20 -1.37
N ARG A 21 -17.04 -12.38 -2.01
CA ARG A 21 -18.22 -13.22 -2.28
C ARG A 21 -18.76 -13.88 -1.00
N ILE A 22 -17.87 -14.24 -0.08
CA ILE A 22 -18.21 -14.90 1.19
C ILE A 22 -18.73 -13.88 2.22
N ASP A 23 -18.07 -12.73 2.34
CA ASP A 23 -18.45 -11.63 3.24
C ASP A 23 -18.52 -10.30 2.46
N PRO A 24 -19.64 -10.05 1.75
CA PRO A 24 -19.79 -8.90 0.85
C PRO A 24 -19.90 -7.56 1.58
N ASP A 25 -20.13 -7.56 2.89
CA ASP A 25 -20.27 -6.36 3.70
C ASP A 25 -18.97 -5.98 4.41
N HIS A 26 -17.95 -6.85 4.40
CA HIS A 26 -16.64 -6.53 4.97
C HIS A 26 -15.84 -5.65 4.02
N PRO A 27 -15.19 -4.57 4.49
CA PRO A 27 -14.49 -3.62 3.61
C PRO A 27 -13.11 -4.14 3.15
N MET A 28 -12.44 -4.95 3.97
CA MET A 28 -11.04 -5.35 3.69
C MET A 28 -10.80 -6.20 2.44
N PRO A 29 -11.71 -7.10 2.00
CA PRO A 29 -11.60 -7.71 0.68
C PRO A 29 -11.48 -6.68 -0.45
N PHE A 30 -12.27 -5.60 -0.39
CA PHE A 30 -12.23 -4.53 -1.38
C PHE A 30 -10.95 -3.69 -1.30
N TRP A 31 -10.49 -3.38 -0.08
CA TRP A 31 -9.18 -2.77 0.13
C TRP A 31 -8.05 -3.63 -0.45
N GLY A 32 -8.10 -4.94 -0.24
CA GLY A 32 -7.11 -5.88 -0.75
C GLY A 32 -7.09 -5.97 -2.28
N MET A 33 -8.27 -5.93 -2.92
CA MET A 33 -8.38 -5.81 -4.38
C MET A 33 -7.73 -4.51 -4.87
N ALA A 34 -8.05 -3.37 -4.27
CA ALA A 34 -7.44 -2.10 -4.63
C ALA A 34 -5.91 -2.16 -4.52
N HIS A 35 -5.40 -2.62 -3.37
CA HIS A 35 -3.95 -2.74 -3.14
C HIS A 35 -3.26 -3.61 -4.20
N ALA A 36 -3.85 -4.76 -4.57
CA ALA A 36 -3.27 -5.66 -5.56
C ALA A 36 -3.40 -5.17 -7.01
N MET A 37 -4.42 -4.37 -7.32
CA MET A 37 -4.63 -3.77 -8.64
C MET A 37 -3.83 -2.47 -8.85
N GLY A 38 -3.48 -1.80 -7.74
CA GLY A 38 -2.76 -0.55 -7.73
C GLY A 38 -1.31 -0.65 -8.19
N PRO A 39 -0.62 0.49 -8.25
CA PRO A 39 0.75 0.55 -8.71
C PRO A 39 1.71 -0.08 -7.69
N ASN A 40 2.81 -0.63 -8.18
CA ASN A 40 3.90 -1.20 -7.39
C ASN A 40 5.25 -0.64 -7.89
N PRO A 41 6.37 -0.84 -7.17
CA PRO A 41 7.65 -0.26 -7.55
C PRO A 41 8.09 -0.57 -8.99
N ASN A 42 7.77 -1.75 -9.50
CA ASN A 42 8.15 -2.17 -10.85
C ASN A 42 7.27 -1.51 -11.93
N SER A 43 5.96 -1.44 -11.71
CA SER A 43 5.06 -0.76 -12.67
C SER A 43 5.38 0.73 -12.77
N ARG A 44 5.72 1.36 -11.63
CA ARG A 44 6.13 2.77 -11.54
C ARG A 44 7.45 3.04 -12.25
N TYR A 45 8.44 2.17 -12.02
CA TYR A 45 9.71 2.23 -12.73
C TYR A 45 9.53 2.12 -14.24
N ALA A 46 8.67 1.19 -14.68
CA ALA A 46 8.30 1.01 -16.09
C ALA A 46 7.36 2.10 -16.64
N ARG A 47 6.97 3.10 -15.83
CA ARG A 47 6.05 4.20 -16.20
C ARG A 47 4.70 3.70 -16.73
N MET A 48 4.23 2.58 -16.22
CA MET A 48 2.89 2.08 -16.54
C MET A 48 1.83 2.96 -15.85
N PRO A 49 0.63 3.10 -16.43
CA PRO A 49 -0.50 3.73 -15.74
C PRO A 49 -0.86 2.95 -14.46
N ASP A 50 -1.26 3.68 -13.42
CA ASP A 50 -1.51 3.10 -12.08
C ASP A 50 -2.79 2.28 -12.00
N ASP A 51 -3.82 2.75 -12.69
CA ASP A 51 -5.14 2.12 -12.72
C ASP A 51 -5.79 2.39 -14.08
N PRO A 52 -5.27 1.80 -15.17
CA PRO A 52 -5.71 2.11 -16.54
C PRO A 52 -7.18 1.79 -16.80
N LYS A 53 -7.81 0.97 -15.95
CA LYS A 53 -9.21 0.56 -16.06
C LYS A 53 -10.11 1.12 -14.96
N GLY A 54 -9.56 1.85 -13.98
CA GLY A 54 -10.32 2.39 -12.85
C GLY A 54 -10.83 1.33 -11.85
N GLU A 55 -10.32 0.09 -11.92
CA GLU A 55 -10.81 -1.00 -11.07
C GLU A 55 -10.26 -0.90 -9.64
N GLY A 56 -9.05 -0.35 -9.47
CA GLY A 56 -8.49 -0.07 -8.15
C GLY A 56 -9.27 1.02 -7.41
N LEU A 57 -9.57 2.13 -8.09
CA LEU A 57 -10.41 3.20 -7.55
C LEU A 57 -11.81 2.68 -7.19
N LYS A 58 -12.42 1.90 -8.08
CA LYS A 58 -13.72 1.27 -7.82
C LYS A 58 -13.66 0.37 -6.58
N ALA A 59 -12.63 -0.46 -6.44
CA ALA A 59 -12.47 -1.33 -5.29
C ALA A 59 -12.30 -0.54 -3.98
N ILE A 60 -11.45 0.49 -3.94
CA ILE A 60 -11.26 1.25 -2.70
C ILE A 60 -12.50 2.06 -2.31
N ASN A 61 -13.30 2.54 -3.28
CA ASN A 61 -14.59 3.16 -3.01
C ASN A 61 -15.60 2.17 -2.40
N ASN A 62 -15.62 0.91 -2.87
CA ASN A 62 -16.44 -0.13 -2.23
C ASN A 62 -16.01 -0.40 -0.77
N ALA A 63 -14.71 -0.30 -0.47
CA ALA A 63 -14.22 -0.39 0.91
C ALA A 63 -14.67 0.81 1.77
N LEU A 64 -14.64 2.02 1.21
CA LEU A 64 -15.11 3.23 1.89
C LEU A 64 -16.61 3.21 2.19
N GLU A 65 -17.43 2.72 1.25
CA GLU A 65 -18.88 2.56 1.46
C GLU A 65 -19.20 1.62 2.62
N ARG A 66 -18.28 0.73 2.98
CA ARG A 66 -18.40 -0.27 4.06
C ARG A 66 -17.57 0.08 5.29
N ILE A 67 -17.05 1.30 5.38
CA ILE A 67 -16.08 1.67 6.43
C ILE A 67 -16.64 1.55 7.85
N ASP A 68 -17.96 1.64 8.04
CA ASP A 68 -18.61 1.47 9.34
C ASP A 68 -18.53 0.03 9.88
N ARG A 69 -18.16 -0.93 9.02
CA ARG A 69 -17.90 -2.33 9.40
C ARG A 69 -16.43 -2.59 9.67
N ALA A 70 -15.55 -1.62 9.39
CA ALA A 70 -14.12 -1.73 9.65
C ALA A 70 -13.80 -1.57 11.14
N THR A 71 -12.79 -2.29 11.60
CA THR A 71 -12.08 -1.93 12.83
C THR A 71 -11.40 -0.56 12.68
N PRO A 72 -11.00 0.09 13.79
CA PRO A 72 -10.30 1.37 13.73
C PRO A 72 -9.03 1.35 12.86
N LEU A 73 -8.28 0.26 12.87
CA LEU A 73 -7.06 0.11 12.07
C LEU A 73 -7.37 -0.07 10.58
N GLU A 74 -8.32 -0.95 10.26
CA GLU A 74 -8.78 -1.16 8.88
C GLU A 74 -9.32 0.15 8.28
N ALA A 75 -10.11 0.92 9.04
CA ALA A 75 -10.61 2.21 8.58
C ALA A 75 -9.49 3.21 8.25
N LYS A 76 -8.34 3.13 8.95
CA LYS A 76 -7.17 3.95 8.65
C LYS A 76 -6.45 3.47 7.39
N LEU A 77 -6.27 2.15 7.21
CA LEU A 77 -5.67 1.56 6.01
C LEU A 77 -6.49 1.86 4.75
N ILE A 78 -7.82 1.79 4.85
CA ILE A 78 -8.75 2.13 3.77
C ILE A 78 -8.58 3.60 3.37
N ARG A 79 -8.62 4.51 4.34
CA ARG A 79 -8.45 5.95 4.07
C ARG A 79 -7.07 6.27 3.51
N ALA A 80 -6.02 5.64 4.03
CA ALA A 80 -4.66 5.82 3.53
C ALA A 80 -4.56 5.39 2.07
N LEU A 81 -5.00 4.18 1.73
CA LEU A 81 -4.94 3.68 0.35
C LEU A 81 -5.82 4.50 -0.62
N HIS A 82 -6.98 4.99 -0.17
CA HIS A 82 -7.83 5.86 -1.00
C HIS A 82 -7.09 7.11 -1.50
N VAL A 83 -6.19 7.70 -0.70
CA VAL A 83 -5.40 8.87 -1.12
C VAL A 83 -4.64 8.63 -2.42
N LEU A 84 -4.17 7.40 -2.65
CA LEU A 84 -3.46 7.03 -3.89
C LEU A 84 -4.35 7.17 -5.14
N TYR A 85 -5.66 7.01 -4.98
CA TYR A 85 -6.67 7.04 -6.05
C TYR A 85 -7.47 8.35 -6.13
N ASP A 86 -7.32 9.28 -5.17
CA ASP A 86 -8.14 10.49 -5.03
C ASP A 86 -7.73 11.60 -6.02
N GLN A 87 -7.87 11.32 -7.31
CA GLN A 87 -7.55 12.27 -8.39
C GLN A 87 -8.50 13.48 -8.41
N GLN A 88 -9.69 13.34 -7.82
CA GLN A 88 -10.68 14.41 -7.78
C GLN A 88 -10.26 15.51 -6.81
N THR A 89 -9.76 15.13 -5.63
CA THR A 89 -9.34 16.09 -4.59
C THR A 89 -7.87 16.47 -4.75
N ILE A 90 -7.02 15.55 -5.22
CA ILE A 90 -5.59 15.75 -5.40
C ILE A 90 -5.22 15.36 -6.86
N PRO A 91 -5.38 16.29 -7.83
CA PRO A 91 -5.19 15.99 -9.24
C PRO A 91 -3.73 15.71 -9.59
N GLU A 92 -2.80 16.42 -8.97
CA GLU A 92 -1.37 16.28 -9.21
C GLU A 92 -0.84 14.94 -8.70
N HIS A 93 -0.11 14.24 -9.57
CA HIS A 93 0.34 12.88 -9.32
C HIS A 93 1.34 12.80 -8.15
N ASP A 94 2.35 13.67 -8.17
CA ASP A 94 3.39 13.72 -7.15
C ASP A 94 2.83 14.12 -5.78
N ASP A 95 1.82 14.99 -5.73
CA ASP A 95 1.14 15.39 -4.49
C ASP A 95 0.37 14.21 -3.88
N ARG A 96 -0.33 13.40 -4.68
CA ARG A 96 -0.99 12.17 -4.18
C ARG A 96 0.02 11.16 -3.66
N ASP A 97 1.09 10.94 -4.41
CA ASP A 97 2.15 10.04 -4.03
C ASP A 97 2.73 10.46 -2.65
N GLN A 98 3.07 11.75 -2.49
CA GLN A 98 3.59 12.27 -1.23
C GLN A 98 2.55 12.22 -0.08
N ALA A 99 1.28 12.46 -0.38
CA ALA A 99 0.20 12.36 0.60
C ALA A 99 -0.01 10.91 1.08
N TYR A 100 0.05 9.93 0.17
CA TYR A 100 -0.04 8.51 0.49
C TYR A 100 1.15 8.06 1.35
N LEU A 101 2.39 8.41 0.95
CA LEU A 101 3.59 8.13 1.76
C LEU A 101 3.48 8.73 3.16
N THR A 102 2.98 9.96 3.26
CA THR A 102 2.77 10.62 4.56
C THR A 102 1.73 9.89 5.42
N ALA A 103 0.64 9.40 4.81
CA ALA A 103 -0.38 8.61 5.52
C ALA A 103 0.20 7.29 6.04
N MET A 104 0.98 6.58 5.21
CA MET A 104 1.60 5.32 5.62
C MET A 104 2.70 5.51 6.67
N ARG A 105 3.48 6.60 6.59
CA ARG A 105 4.46 6.95 7.63
C ARG A 105 3.79 7.17 8.98
N ARG A 106 2.67 7.89 9.01
CA ARG A 106 1.89 8.12 10.24
C ARG A 106 1.38 6.81 10.82
N LEU A 107 0.89 5.90 9.97
CA LEU A 107 0.44 4.57 10.42
C LEU A 107 1.59 3.75 11.00
N ASN A 108 2.75 3.73 10.34
CA ASN A 108 3.92 3.03 10.87
C ASN A 108 4.41 3.62 12.19
N HIS A 109 4.31 4.94 12.39
CA HIS A 109 4.63 5.55 13.69
C HIS A 109 3.62 5.17 14.79
N GLU A 110 2.34 4.99 14.44
CA GLU A 110 1.31 4.58 15.40
C GLU A 110 1.35 3.06 15.71
N TYR A 111 1.75 2.25 14.72
CA TYR A 111 1.82 0.79 14.80
C TYR A 111 3.20 0.29 14.34
N PRO A 112 4.29 0.62 15.06
CA PRO A 112 5.65 0.30 14.61
C PRO A 112 5.97 -1.20 14.64
N ASP A 113 5.24 -1.97 15.44
CA ASP A 113 5.41 -3.41 15.62
C ASP A 113 4.52 -4.25 14.67
N ASP A 114 3.74 -3.60 13.80
CA ASP A 114 2.89 -4.29 12.83
C ASP A 114 3.63 -4.46 11.49
N PRO A 115 4.02 -5.70 11.13
CA PRO A 115 4.86 -5.92 9.95
C PRO A 115 4.12 -5.69 8.62
N ASP A 116 2.79 -5.82 8.57
CA ASP A 116 2.02 -5.49 7.37
C ASP A 116 2.01 -3.96 7.16
N ILE A 117 1.90 -3.17 8.23
CA ILE A 117 1.95 -1.69 8.15
C ILE A 117 3.34 -1.22 7.76
N THR A 118 4.39 -1.80 8.32
CA THR A 118 5.78 -1.52 7.92
C THR A 118 6.02 -1.86 6.46
N ALA A 119 5.56 -3.02 5.99
CA ALA A 119 5.67 -3.41 4.58
C ALA A 119 4.94 -2.43 3.65
N LEU A 120 3.73 -1.99 4.02
CA LEU A 120 2.97 -0.99 3.25
C LEU A 120 3.68 0.38 3.23
N TYR A 121 4.29 0.80 4.34
CA TYR A 121 5.07 2.03 4.39
C TYR A 121 6.28 1.96 3.48
N ALA A 122 7.06 0.88 3.55
CA ALA A 122 8.17 0.65 2.64
C ALA A 122 7.73 0.62 1.17
N ALA A 123 6.67 -0.13 0.85
CA ALA A 123 6.12 -0.22 -0.50
C ALA A 123 5.66 1.14 -1.04
N SER A 124 5.08 2.00 -0.18
CA SER A 124 4.67 3.36 -0.57
C SER A 124 5.89 4.20 -0.98
N TYR A 125 6.96 4.18 -0.18
CA TYR A 125 8.21 4.88 -0.49
C TYR A 125 8.88 4.34 -1.76
N MET A 126 8.96 3.01 -1.87
CA MET A 126 9.59 2.32 -3.00
C MET A 126 8.88 2.62 -4.33
N SER A 127 7.55 2.70 -4.29
CA SER A 127 6.73 2.99 -5.47
C SER A 127 6.96 4.41 -6.00
N ILE A 128 7.19 5.37 -5.11
CA ILE A 128 7.32 6.80 -5.47
C ILE A 128 8.74 7.13 -5.94
N ARG A 129 9.76 6.57 -5.27
CA ARG A 129 11.16 6.82 -5.64
C ARG A 129 11.66 5.99 -6.81
N ARG A 130 10.93 4.96 -7.24
CA ARG A 130 11.17 4.23 -8.50
C ARG A 130 12.63 3.75 -8.65
N TRP A 131 13.12 3.03 -7.64
CA TRP A 131 14.52 2.54 -7.56
C TRP A 131 15.61 3.62 -7.38
N ASP A 132 15.25 4.88 -7.10
CA ASP A 132 16.18 5.97 -6.82
C ASP A 132 16.44 6.19 -5.31
N TYR A 133 16.88 5.17 -4.58
CA TYR A 133 16.99 5.25 -3.11
C TYR A 133 18.31 5.87 -2.61
N TRP A 134 19.37 5.75 -3.39
CA TRP A 134 20.74 6.17 -3.05
C TRP A 134 21.31 7.01 -4.20
N ASP A 135 22.21 7.94 -3.91
CA ASP A 135 23.01 8.61 -4.94
C ASP A 135 24.25 7.78 -5.36
N ASN A 136 25.03 8.30 -6.31
CA ASN A 136 26.20 7.59 -6.84
C ASN A 136 27.34 7.49 -5.80
N GLU A 137 27.31 8.34 -4.80
CA GLU A 137 28.25 8.42 -3.68
C GLU A 137 27.82 7.51 -2.52
N GLY A 138 26.64 6.89 -2.61
CA GLY A 138 26.09 5.98 -1.60
C GLY A 138 25.37 6.71 -0.46
N ASN A 139 25.03 7.99 -0.61
CA ASN A 139 24.21 8.69 0.38
C ASN A 139 22.72 8.33 0.21
N PRO A 140 22.00 8.13 1.32
CA PRO A 140 20.57 7.87 1.26
C PRO A 140 19.83 9.13 0.83
N LYS A 141 18.87 8.95 -0.08
CA LYS A 141 17.99 10.05 -0.49
C LYS A 141 16.70 10.04 0.35
N ALA A 142 16.18 11.21 0.70
CA ALA A 142 14.91 11.38 1.42
C ALA A 142 14.76 10.41 2.61
N GLU A 143 13.73 9.55 2.61
CA GLU A 143 13.38 8.68 3.73
C GLU A 143 13.95 7.26 3.62
N THR A 144 14.97 7.06 2.78
CA THR A 144 15.62 5.74 2.63
C THR A 144 16.06 5.15 3.97
N ILE A 145 16.69 5.94 4.85
CA ILE A 145 17.13 5.45 6.17
C ILE A 145 15.94 5.11 7.08
N PRO A 146 14.99 6.03 7.37
CA PRO A 146 13.83 5.69 8.20
C PRO A 146 13.03 4.47 7.73
N VAL A 147 12.90 4.27 6.41
CA VAL A 147 12.21 3.10 5.85
C VAL A 147 13.01 1.82 6.07
N ALA A 148 14.32 1.85 5.83
CA ALA A 148 15.20 0.71 6.06
C ALA A 148 15.21 0.29 7.54
N GLU A 149 15.34 1.25 8.46
CA GLU A 149 15.33 0.99 9.91
C GLU A 149 14.00 0.38 10.37
N ALA A 150 12.86 0.82 9.83
CA ALA A 150 11.55 0.24 10.16
C ALA A 150 11.44 -1.23 9.71
N LEU A 151 11.94 -1.55 8.51
CA LEU A 151 11.98 -2.92 8.00
C LEU A 151 12.92 -3.80 8.85
N GLU A 152 14.15 -3.34 9.09
CA GLU A 152 15.14 -4.07 9.89
C GLU A 152 14.63 -4.38 11.30
N TYR A 153 13.94 -3.42 11.92
CA TYR A 153 13.30 -3.62 13.22
C TYR A 153 12.31 -4.78 13.20
N ASN A 154 11.38 -4.81 12.23
CA ASN A 154 10.36 -5.87 12.15
C ASN A 154 10.95 -7.24 11.73
N ILE A 155 11.92 -7.25 10.82
CA ILE A 155 12.68 -8.46 10.45
C ILE A 155 13.30 -9.10 11.69
N ALA A 156 13.92 -8.29 12.56
CA ALA A 156 14.55 -8.78 13.78
C ALA A 156 13.54 -9.41 14.78
N GLN A 157 12.26 -9.00 14.74
CA GLN A 157 11.21 -9.57 15.59
C GLN A 157 10.59 -10.84 14.99
N ASN A 158 10.38 -10.91 13.67
CA ASN A 158 9.71 -12.04 13.03
C ASN A 158 10.12 -12.26 11.56
N LEU A 159 11.23 -12.97 11.36
CA LEU A 159 11.76 -13.40 10.06
C LEU A 159 10.81 -14.23 9.17
N SER A 160 9.65 -14.68 9.67
CA SER A 160 8.72 -15.51 8.90
C SER A 160 7.58 -14.73 8.23
N HIS A 161 7.47 -13.43 8.52
CA HIS A 161 6.39 -12.63 7.98
C HIS A 161 6.65 -12.32 6.48
N PRO A 162 5.72 -12.62 5.56
CA PRO A 162 6.00 -12.53 4.12
C PRO A 162 6.22 -11.11 3.57
N GLY A 163 5.89 -10.07 4.34
CA GLY A 163 6.03 -8.67 3.93
C GLY A 163 7.30 -7.97 4.43
N VAL A 164 8.04 -8.56 5.36
CA VAL A 164 9.26 -7.99 5.96
C VAL A 164 10.37 -9.02 6.00
#